data_AF-A0A194W7C9-F1
#
_entry.id   AF-A0A194W7C9-F1
#
_cell.length_a   1.000
_cell.length_b   1.000
_cell.length_c   1.000
_cell.angle_alpha   90.00
_cell.angle_beta   90.00
_cell.angle_gamma   90.00
#
_symmetry.space_group_name_H-M   'P 1'
#
loop_
_entity.id
_entity.type
_entity.pdbx_description
1 polymer ?
#
loop_
_entity_poly.entity_id
_entity_poly.type
_entity_poly.pdbx_seq_one_letter_code
_entity_poly.pdbx_strand_id
1 'polypeptide(L)'
;MSSSTDHMDASSAWKTEHPYQKTDEDFKVEWEASCHCGNVKYQLSREKPLASKYCHCIQCQTMHASHQAPFQWAAIVHKTDLRFGNGAEGLTFYSNTLQKPVRELPCKAYCATCHTPIMDEGRNMIMLFPELIEGIHSEKGKEAFKVQDHICWGSRVTDNGVFEGDGVKKWSGVDGKSTLLDDGKGFKEE
;
A
#
# COMPACT_ATOMS: atom_id res chain seq x y z
N MET A 1 28.64 -11.86 38.49
CA MET A 1 28.71 -12.62 37.23
C MET A 1 27.41 -13.39 37.08
N SER A 2 26.90 -13.47 35.85
CA SER A 2 25.66 -14.13 35.41
C SER A 2 24.39 -13.33 35.66
N SER A 3 23.47 -13.13 34.72
CA SER A 3 23.44 -13.25 33.26
C SER A 3 22.11 -12.57 32.91
N SER A 4 22.16 -11.43 32.23
CA SER A 4 20.94 -10.77 31.76
C SER A 4 20.46 -11.53 30.54
N THR A 5 19.54 -12.46 30.73
CA THR A 5 18.79 -13.07 29.63
C THR A 5 17.90 -11.98 29.03
N ASP A 6 18.25 -11.56 27.81
CA ASP A 6 17.41 -10.74 26.94
C ASP A 6 16.08 -11.45 26.70
N HIS A 7 15.07 -11.10 27.51
CA HIS A 7 13.68 -11.32 27.14
C HIS A 7 13.33 -10.32 26.04
N MET A 8 13.56 -10.69 24.76
CA MET A 8 12.84 -10.04 23.67
C MET A 8 11.35 -10.29 23.90
N ASP A 9 10.64 -9.23 24.28
CA ASP A 9 9.19 -9.21 24.42
C ASP A 9 8.59 -9.72 23.09
N ALA A 10 7.71 -10.72 23.17
CA ALA A 10 7.01 -11.29 22.01
C ALA A 10 6.26 -10.22 21.20
N SER A 11 5.94 -9.07 21.83
CA SER A 11 5.36 -7.89 21.16
C SER A 11 6.28 -7.24 20.11
N SER A 12 7.57 -7.57 20.11
CA SER A 12 8.60 -6.92 19.27
C SER A 12 9.19 -7.81 18.18
N ALA A 13 8.93 -9.13 18.21
CA ALA A 13 9.55 -10.10 17.29
C ALA A 13 9.33 -9.74 15.81
N TRP A 14 8.12 -9.27 15.47
CA TRP A 14 7.76 -8.86 14.10
C TRP A 14 8.61 -7.71 13.54
N LYS A 15 9.26 -6.90 14.38
CA LYS A 15 10.15 -5.82 13.93
C LYS A 15 11.42 -6.35 13.27
N THR A 16 11.73 -7.63 13.49
CA THR A 16 12.85 -8.34 12.86
C THR A 16 12.42 -9.17 11.64
N GLU A 17 11.13 -9.12 11.27
CA GLU A 17 10.60 -9.80 10.09
C GLU A 17 10.47 -8.81 8.91
N HIS A 18 10.21 -9.33 7.71
CA HIS A 18 9.83 -8.47 6.59
C HIS A 18 8.55 -7.69 6.90
N PRO A 19 8.46 -6.40 6.54
CA PRO A 19 9.46 -5.61 5.82
C PRO A 19 10.42 -4.76 6.71
N TYR A 20 10.43 -4.99 8.02
CA TYR A 20 11.09 -4.13 9.02
C TYR A 20 12.49 -4.56 9.41
N GLN A 21 12.88 -5.79 9.07
CA GLN A 21 14.23 -6.26 9.27
C GLN A 21 15.25 -5.32 8.59
N LYS A 22 16.46 -5.28 9.12
CA LYS A 22 17.54 -4.48 8.54
C LYS A 22 17.76 -4.86 7.08
N THR A 23 17.99 -3.86 6.24
CA THR A 23 18.36 -4.06 4.83
C THR A 23 19.64 -4.88 4.76
N ASP A 24 19.63 -5.95 3.98
CA ASP A 24 20.84 -6.70 3.63
C ASP A 24 21.58 -5.98 2.48
N GLU A 25 22.86 -6.27 2.28
CA GLU A 25 23.64 -5.67 1.19
C GLU A 25 23.20 -6.18 -0.19
N ASP A 26 22.44 -7.28 -0.26
CA ASP A 26 22.03 -7.96 -1.49
C ASP A 26 20.65 -7.51 -2.02
N PHE A 27 19.97 -6.58 -1.32
CA PHE A 27 18.63 -6.13 -1.69
C PHE A 27 18.70 -5.26 -2.95
N LYS A 28 18.41 -5.86 -4.11
CA LYS A 28 18.32 -5.15 -5.39
C LYS A 28 17.22 -4.09 -5.32
N VAL A 29 17.57 -2.81 -5.39
CA VAL A 29 16.61 -1.69 -5.35
C VAL A 29 16.14 -1.34 -6.76
N GLU A 30 14.83 -1.41 -7.00
CA GLU A 30 14.17 -0.96 -8.23
C GLU A 30 13.49 0.41 -8.05
N TRP A 31 12.98 0.66 -6.85
CA TRP A 31 12.29 1.90 -6.49
C TRP A 31 12.63 2.33 -5.07
N GLU A 32 12.71 3.64 -4.88
CA GLU A 32 12.79 4.27 -3.56
C GLU A 32 11.50 5.05 -3.32
N ALA A 33 11.12 5.19 -2.06
CA ALA A 33 9.92 5.90 -1.66
C ALA A 33 10.09 6.55 -0.30
N SER A 34 9.37 7.64 -0.08
CA SER A 34 9.40 8.35 1.19
C SER A 34 8.04 8.96 1.55
N CYS A 35 7.79 9.11 2.85
CA CYS A 35 6.66 9.91 3.31
C CYS A 35 6.90 11.40 3.03
N HIS A 36 5.86 12.24 3.18
CA HIS A 36 5.96 13.67 2.88
C HIS A 36 7.09 14.40 3.62
N CYS A 37 7.35 14.07 4.90
CA CYS A 37 8.44 14.70 5.66
C CYS A 37 9.81 14.00 5.51
N GLY A 38 9.88 12.88 4.78
CA GLY A 38 11.10 12.10 4.58
C GLY A 38 11.57 11.27 5.78
N ASN A 39 10.87 11.29 6.91
CA ASN A 39 11.25 10.54 8.12
C ASN A 39 11.11 9.01 7.94
N VAL A 40 10.12 8.60 7.13
CA VAL A 40 9.93 7.21 6.74
C VAL A 40 10.39 7.05 5.30
N LYS A 41 11.36 6.15 5.08
CA LYS A 41 11.88 5.79 3.77
C LYS A 41 11.86 4.27 3.60
N TYR A 42 11.55 3.82 2.39
CA TYR A 42 11.56 2.40 2.07
C TYR A 42 11.95 2.17 0.61
N GLN A 43 12.41 0.96 0.33
CA GLN A 43 12.87 0.52 -0.97
C GLN A 43 12.07 -0.70 -1.42
N LEU A 44 11.86 -0.81 -2.73
CA LEU A 44 11.21 -1.95 -3.38
C LEU A 44 12.20 -2.67 -4.29
N SER A 45 12.21 -4.00 -4.24
CA SER A 45 13.06 -4.81 -5.12
C SER A 45 12.39 -5.28 -6.40
N ARG A 46 11.11 -4.93 -6.57
CA ARG A 46 10.28 -5.39 -7.67
C ARG A 46 10.05 -4.27 -8.67
N GLU A 47 10.28 -4.56 -9.95
CA GLU A 47 10.08 -3.57 -11.01
C GLU A 47 8.60 -3.19 -11.20
N LYS A 48 7.68 -4.17 -11.19
CA LYS A 48 6.22 -3.98 -11.31
C LYS A 48 5.48 -4.66 -10.17
N PRO A 49 4.43 -4.06 -9.56
CA PRO A 49 3.66 -4.71 -8.51
C PRO A 49 2.92 -5.94 -9.07
N LEU A 50 2.43 -6.80 -8.17
CA LEU A 50 1.60 -7.94 -8.54
C LEU A 50 0.24 -7.51 -9.08
N ALA A 51 -0.29 -6.41 -8.55
CA ALA A 51 -1.46 -5.75 -9.09
C ALA A 51 -1.46 -4.27 -8.69
N SER A 52 -2.10 -3.44 -9.50
CA SER A 52 -2.29 -2.00 -9.23
C SER A 52 -3.75 -1.63 -9.42
N LYS A 53 -4.37 -1.05 -8.38
CA LYS A 53 -5.84 -0.92 -8.30
C LYS A 53 -6.26 0.42 -7.73
N TYR A 54 -7.40 0.93 -8.20
CA TYR A 54 -8.12 2.01 -7.54
C TYR A 54 -9.27 1.44 -6.71
N CYS A 55 -9.24 1.66 -5.40
CA CYS A 55 -10.28 1.23 -4.47
C CYS A 55 -11.20 2.40 -4.10
N HIS A 56 -12.50 2.22 -4.36
CA HIS A 56 -13.54 3.21 -4.13
C HIS A 56 -14.37 2.96 -2.87
N CYS A 57 -13.99 2.03 -2.00
CA CYS A 57 -14.83 1.71 -0.84
C CYS A 57 -14.86 2.86 0.18
N ILE A 58 -15.99 3.01 0.88
CA ILE A 58 -16.21 4.06 1.88
C ILE A 58 -15.15 4.00 3.00
N GLN A 59 -14.70 2.80 3.35
CA GLN A 59 -13.66 2.64 4.36
C GLN A 59 -12.36 3.29 3.89
N CYS A 60 -11.90 3.02 2.67
CA CYS A 60 -10.70 3.63 2.11
C CYS A 60 -10.86 5.15 1.98
N GLN A 61 -12.02 5.63 1.52
CA GLN A 61 -12.29 7.07 1.43
C GLN A 61 -12.18 7.76 2.79
N THR A 62 -12.75 7.18 3.85
CA THR A 62 -12.73 7.79 5.19
C THR A 62 -11.36 7.67 5.87
N MET A 63 -10.69 6.53 5.76
CA MET A 63 -9.38 6.32 6.39
C MET A 63 -8.24 7.08 5.70
N HIS A 64 -8.36 7.32 4.40
CA HIS A 64 -7.39 8.10 3.62
C HIS A 64 -7.85 9.56 3.45
N ALA A 65 -8.95 9.96 4.10
CA ALA A 65 -9.44 11.34 4.08
C ALA A 65 -8.41 12.36 4.60
N SER A 66 -7.48 11.94 5.46
CA SER A 66 -6.33 12.77 5.88
C SER A 66 -5.47 13.27 4.71
N HIS A 67 -5.61 12.64 3.53
CA HIS A 67 -4.89 12.94 2.29
C HIS A 67 -5.80 13.48 1.18
N GLN A 68 -7.07 13.80 1.50
CA GLN A 68 -8.05 14.39 0.57
C GLN A 68 -8.22 13.61 -0.75
N ALA A 69 -8.16 12.27 -0.69
CA ALA A 69 -8.28 11.42 -1.87
C ALA A 69 -9.69 10.81 -2.01
N PRO A 70 -10.37 10.94 -3.17
CA PRO A 70 -11.70 10.34 -3.40
C PRO A 70 -11.67 8.81 -3.57
N PHE A 71 -10.48 8.22 -3.73
CA PHE A 71 -10.23 6.79 -3.82
C PHE A 71 -8.78 6.49 -3.40
N GLN A 72 -8.48 5.24 -3.11
CA GLN A 72 -7.12 4.78 -2.79
C GLN A 72 -6.47 4.14 -4.01
N TRP A 73 -5.25 4.56 -4.37
CA TRP A 73 -4.40 3.83 -5.30
C TRP A 73 -3.56 2.81 -4.53
N ALA A 74 -3.75 1.54 -4.81
CA ALA A 74 -3.09 0.44 -4.10
C ALA A 74 -2.27 -0.41 -5.07
N ALA A 75 -0.96 -0.50 -4.83
CA ALA A 75 -0.07 -1.45 -5.48
C ALA A 75 0.27 -2.61 -4.55
N ILE A 76 0.01 -3.84 -4.99
CA ILE A 76 0.18 -5.04 -4.19
C ILE A 76 1.58 -5.63 -4.42
N VAL A 77 2.35 -5.85 -3.35
CA VAL A 77 3.65 -6.52 -3.38
C VAL A 77 3.77 -7.52 -2.24
N HIS A 78 4.74 -8.45 -2.33
CA HIS A 78 5.07 -9.29 -1.18
C HIS A 78 5.81 -8.48 -0.11
N LYS A 79 5.68 -8.87 1.16
CA LYS A 79 6.48 -8.27 2.25
C LYS A 79 7.99 -8.37 2.00
N THR A 80 8.42 -9.46 1.37
CA THR A 80 9.81 -9.72 1.00
C THR A 80 10.36 -8.72 -0.01
N ASP A 81 9.48 -8.07 -0.79
CA ASP A 81 9.85 -7.14 -1.86
C ASP A 81 10.03 -5.70 -1.33
N LEU A 82 9.83 -5.45 -0.02
CA LEU A 82 9.95 -4.13 0.61
C LEU A 82 10.95 -4.17 1.78
N ARG A 83 11.75 -3.10 1.92
CA ARG A 83 12.58 -2.84 3.11
C ARG A 83 12.41 -1.41 3.59
N PHE A 84 12.22 -1.22 4.89
CA PHE A 84 12.30 0.09 5.51
C PHE A 84 13.74 0.43 5.87
N GLY A 85 14.18 1.65 5.57
CA GLY A 85 15.54 2.09 5.87
C GLY A 85 15.89 2.07 7.37
N ASN A 86 14.90 2.40 8.22
CA ASN A 86 15.04 2.42 9.68
C ASN A 86 14.09 1.42 10.36
N GLY A 87 13.77 0.31 9.69
CA GLY A 87 12.82 -0.68 10.18
C GLY A 87 11.45 -0.07 10.52
N ALA A 88 10.88 -0.42 11.67
CA ALA A 88 9.57 0.08 12.10
C ALA A 88 9.62 1.46 12.78
N GLU A 89 10.80 2.10 12.88
CA GLU A 89 10.95 3.39 13.54
C GLU A 89 10.22 4.50 12.78
N GLY A 90 9.58 5.43 13.50
CA GLY A 90 8.82 6.52 12.90
C GLY A 90 7.47 6.11 12.30
N LEU A 91 7.08 4.84 12.41
CA LEU A 91 5.76 4.33 12.01
C LEU A 91 4.80 4.26 13.20
N THR A 92 3.52 4.51 12.91
CA THR A 92 2.39 4.18 13.79
C THR A 92 1.40 3.29 13.06
N PHE A 93 0.63 2.51 13.80
CA PHE A 93 -0.24 1.47 13.27
C PHE A 93 -1.68 1.62 13.72
N TYR A 94 -2.62 1.27 12.86
CA TYR A 94 -4.04 1.20 13.18
C TYR A 94 -4.65 -0.10 12.66
N SER A 95 -5.28 -0.87 13.55
CA SER A 95 -6.07 -2.03 13.18
C SER A 95 -7.52 -1.62 13.02
N ASN A 96 -8.03 -1.69 11.78
CA ASN A 96 -9.44 -1.43 11.50
C ASN A 96 -10.36 -2.48 12.14
N THR A 97 -9.91 -3.73 12.21
CA THR A 97 -10.67 -4.83 12.84
C THR A 97 -10.88 -4.58 14.33
N LEU A 98 -9.85 -4.11 15.03
CA LEU A 98 -9.93 -3.82 16.47
C LEU A 98 -10.31 -2.37 16.79
N GLN A 99 -10.32 -1.50 15.77
CA GLN A 99 -10.48 -0.05 15.88
C GLN A 99 -9.52 0.59 16.90
N LYS A 100 -8.26 0.13 16.91
CA LYS A 100 -7.25 0.53 17.90
C LYS A 100 -5.91 0.87 17.25
N PRO A 101 -5.10 1.75 17.87
CA PRO A 101 -3.76 2.11 17.39
C PRO A 101 -2.73 1.01 17.72
N VAL A 102 -2.96 -0.18 17.18
CA VAL A 102 -2.14 -1.38 17.40
C VAL A 102 -1.84 -2.06 16.07
N ARG A 103 -0.69 -2.72 16.01
CA ARG A 103 -0.30 -3.55 14.85
C ARG A 103 -0.90 -4.95 14.97
N GLU A 104 -2.20 -5.06 14.73
CA GLU A 104 -2.91 -6.34 14.57
C GLU A 104 -3.29 -6.53 13.11
N LEU A 105 -2.70 -7.53 12.44
CA LEU A 105 -2.83 -7.73 11.00
C LEU A 105 -4.24 -8.24 10.59
N PRO A 106 -4.82 -7.74 9.49
CA PRO A 106 -4.30 -6.66 8.65
C PRO A 106 -4.44 -5.29 9.35
N CYS A 107 -3.41 -4.45 9.22
CA CYS A 107 -3.38 -3.12 9.80
C CYS A 107 -2.84 -2.08 8.82
N LYS A 108 -2.96 -0.81 9.18
CA LYS A 108 -2.52 0.33 8.39
C LYS A 108 -1.31 0.96 9.04
N ALA A 109 -0.29 1.27 8.25
CA ALA A 109 0.91 1.94 8.69
C ALA A 109 0.91 3.40 8.21
N TYR A 110 1.24 4.31 9.12
CA TYR A 110 1.34 5.75 8.85
C TYR A 110 2.66 6.29 9.38
N CYS A 111 3.16 7.37 8.80
CA CYS A 111 4.23 8.14 9.41
C CYS A 111 3.74 8.77 10.73
N ALA A 112 4.45 8.54 11.83
CA ALA A 112 4.12 9.11 13.13
C ALA A 112 4.29 10.64 13.19
N THR A 113 5.05 11.22 12.24
CA THR A 113 5.36 12.66 12.20
C THR A 113 4.38 13.45 11.32
N CYS A 114 4.27 13.10 10.04
CA CYS A 114 3.43 13.84 9.09
C CYS A 114 2.09 13.14 8.79
N HIS A 115 1.82 12.00 9.43
CA HIS A 115 0.59 11.22 9.28
C HIS A 115 0.31 10.67 7.88
N THR A 116 1.30 10.72 6.97
CA THR A 116 1.22 10.10 5.65
C THR A 116 0.95 8.59 5.75
N PRO A 117 -0.14 8.04 5.18
CA PRO A 117 -0.36 6.63 4.99
C PRO A 117 0.79 6.08 4.18
N ILE A 118 1.38 4.99 4.65
CA ILE A 118 2.53 4.37 4.01
C ILE A 118 2.07 3.14 3.23
N MET A 119 1.30 2.29 3.91
CA MET A 119 0.81 1.03 3.35
C MET A 119 -0.26 0.41 4.23
N ASP A 120 -1.03 -0.52 3.66
CA ASP A 120 -1.77 -1.51 4.43
C ASP A 120 -0.94 -2.81 4.50
N GLU A 121 -0.68 -3.26 5.72
CA GLU A 121 0.08 -4.47 5.98
C GLU A 121 -0.88 -5.67 6.17
N GLY A 122 -0.78 -6.64 5.27
CA GLY A 122 -1.43 -7.94 5.38
C GLY A 122 -0.53 -8.97 6.06
N ARG A 123 -0.92 -10.26 6.00
CA ARG A 123 -0.09 -11.35 6.55
C ARG A 123 1.21 -11.53 5.76
N ASN A 124 1.11 -11.67 4.45
CA ASN A 124 2.23 -11.91 3.53
C ASN A 124 2.41 -10.80 2.48
N MET A 125 1.40 -9.95 2.33
CA MET A 125 1.30 -8.94 1.28
C MET A 125 1.26 -7.56 1.88
N ILE A 126 1.70 -6.58 1.09
CA ILE A 126 1.58 -5.16 1.39
C ILE A 126 0.78 -4.51 0.26
N MET A 127 -0.15 -3.63 0.62
CA MET A 127 -0.75 -2.69 -0.32
C MET A 127 -0.09 -1.32 -0.10
N LEU A 128 0.79 -0.96 -1.03
CA LEU A 128 1.52 0.31 -1.04
C LEU A 128 0.72 1.40 -1.74
N PHE A 129 1.06 2.65 -1.46
CA PHE A 129 0.51 3.83 -2.12
C PHE A 129 1.56 4.39 -3.09
N PRO A 130 1.40 4.17 -4.41
CA PRO A 130 2.42 4.52 -5.40
C PRO A 130 2.79 6.01 -5.44
N GLU A 131 1.92 6.88 -4.93
CA GLU A 131 2.16 8.33 -4.84
C GLU A 131 3.40 8.70 -4.00
N LEU A 132 3.89 7.78 -3.17
CA LEU A 132 5.10 7.96 -2.36
C LEU A 132 6.39 7.57 -3.08
N ILE A 133 6.30 6.91 -4.24
CA ILE A 133 7.45 6.38 -4.98
C ILE A 133 8.15 7.51 -5.72
N GLU A 134 9.46 7.60 -5.54
CA GLU A 134 10.31 8.52 -6.27
C GLU A 134 10.28 8.18 -7.76
N GLY A 135 9.97 9.18 -8.59
CA GLY A 135 9.86 8.99 -10.04
C GLY A 135 8.54 8.34 -10.50
N ILE A 136 7.51 8.24 -9.65
CA ILE A 136 6.19 7.70 -10.05
C ILE A 136 5.58 8.42 -11.27
N HIS A 137 5.86 9.72 -11.43
CA HIS A 137 5.37 10.53 -12.56
C HIS A 137 6.20 10.37 -13.85
N SER A 138 7.31 9.62 -13.82
CA SER A 138 8.06 9.28 -15.03
C SER A 138 7.29 8.29 -15.90
N GLU A 139 7.66 8.17 -17.17
CA GLU A 139 7.05 7.16 -18.06
C GLU A 139 7.31 5.74 -17.55
N LYS A 140 8.50 5.45 -17.00
CA LYS A 140 8.81 4.18 -16.35
C LYS A 140 7.87 3.92 -15.16
N GLY A 141 7.67 4.93 -14.31
CA GLY A 141 6.80 4.83 -13.12
C GLY A 141 5.33 4.62 -13.48
N LYS A 142 4.81 5.42 -14.40
CA LYS A 142 3.42 5.30 -14.90
C LYS A 142 3.17 3.93 -15.53
N GLU A 143 4.11 3.43 -16.32
CA GLU A 143 4.01 2.11 -16.95
C GLU A 143 4.13 0.97 -15.93
N ALA A 144 5.06 1.07 -14.98
CA ALA A 144 5.27 0.04 -13.98
C ALA A 144 4.08 -0.12 -13.03
N PHE A 145 3.46 0.99 -12.60
CA PHE A 145 2.36 1.00 -11.63
C PHE A 145 0.99 1.23 -12.27
N LYS A 146 0.89 1.13 -13.60
CA LYS A 146 -0.35 1.31 -14.35
C LYS A 146 -1.50 0.53 -13.73
N VAL A 147 -2.63 1.20 -13.49
CA VAL A 147 -3.79 0.59 -12.86
C VAL A 147 -4.47 -0.39 -13.80
N GLN A 148 -4.85 -1.55 -13.25
CA GLN A 148 -5.46 -2.67 -13.97
C GLN A 148 -6.94 -2.82 -13.65
N ASP A 149 -7.35 -2.42 -12.44
CA ASP A 149 -8.71 -2.59 -11.96
C ASP A 149 -9.16 -1.41 -11.08
N HIS A 150 -10.43 -1.02 -11.26
CA HIS A 150 -11.22 -0.32 -10.26
C HIS A 150 -12.04 -1.33 -9.47
N ILE A 151 -11.95 -1.28 -8.13
CA ILE A 151 -12.72 -2.13 -7.23
C ILE A 151 -13.69 -1.31 -6.39
N CYS A 152 -14.77 -1.95 -5.94
CA CYS A 152 -15.84 -1.32 -5.17
C CYS A 152 -16.49 -0.13 -5.92
N TRP A 153 -16.64 -0.26 -7.25
CA TRP A 153 -17.00 0.82 -8.17
C TRP A 153 -18.26 1.60 -7.82
N GLY A 154 -19.24 0.94 -7.19
CA GLY A 154 -20.52 1.55 -6.82
C GLY A 154 -20.39 2.65 -5.75
N SER A 155 -19.28 2.71 -5.02
CA SER A 155 -19.05 3.68 -3.95
C SER A 155 -18.21 4.89 -4.38
N ARG A 156 -17.88 5.02 -5.67
CA ARG A 156 -17.16 6.19 -6.18
C ARG A 156 -17.92 7.48 -5.89
N VAL A 157 -17.19 8.53 -5.53
CA VAL A 157 -17.74 9.87 -5.24
C VAL A 157 -17.48 10.89 -6.36
N THR A 158 -16.82 10.44 -7.43
CA THR A 158 -16.53 11.25 -8.63
C THR A 158 -17.68 11.17 -9.62
N ASP A 159 -17.83 12.23 -10.42
CA ASP A 159 -18.79 12.25 -11.52
C ASP A 159 -18.56 11.09 -12.50
N ASN A 160 -19.62 10.66 -13.18
CA ASN A 160 -19.58 9.51 -14.09
C ASN A 160 -18.51 9.65 -15.18
N GLY A 161 -18.26 10.87 -15.68
CA GLY A 161 -17.32 11.14 -16.77
C GLY A 161 -15.83 11.02 -16.41
N VAL A 162 -15.46 10.96 -15.12
CA VAL A 162 -14.04 11.04 -14.70
C VAL A 162 -13.19 9.86 -15.19
N PHE A 163 -13.79 8.69 -15.32
CA PHE A 163 -13.11 7.44 -15.69
C PHE A 163 -13.65 6.85 -17.00
N GLU A 164 -14.47 7.59 -17.74
CA GLU A 164 -14.99 7.12 -19.01
C GLU A 164 -13.85 6.92 -20.02
N GLY A 165 -13.74 5.71 -20.55
CA GLY A 165 -12.75 5.40 -21.59
C GLY A 165 -11.31 5.21 -21.09
N ASP A 166 -11.09 5.07 -19.79
CA ASP A 166 -9.76 4.74 -19.24
C ASP A 166 -9.25 3.35 -19.66
N GLY A 167 -10.14 2.47 -20.15
CA GLY A 167 -9.84 1.11 -20.58
C GLY A 167 -9.50 0.13 -19.44
N VAL A 168 -9.72 0.52 -18.18
CA VAL A 168 -9.43 -0.26 -16.97
C VAL A 168 -10.64 -1.14 -16.60
N LYS A 169 -10.47 -2.32 -16.00
CA LYS A 169 -11.62 -3.15 -15.59
C LYS A 169 -12.35 -2.53 -14.39
N LYS A 170 -13.69 -2.61 -14.34
CA LYS A 170 -14.49 -2.08 -13.21
C LYS A 170 -15.23 -3.20 -12.49
N TRP A 171 -15.06 -3.31 -11.18
CA TRP A 171 -15.67 -4.37 -10.37
C TRP A 171 -16.64 -3.80 -9.34
N SER A 172 -17.80 -4.45 -9.17
CA SER A 172 -18.79 -4.04 -8.17
C SER A 172 -18.25 -4.12 -6.73
N GLY A 173 -17.34 -5.06 -6.48
CA GLY A 173 -16.62 -5.26 -5.22
C GLY A 173 -15.14 -5.58 -5.50
N VAL A 174 -14.61 -6.60 -4.82
CA VAL A 174 -13.21 -7.05 -5.01
C VAL A 174 -13.07 -7.82 -6.32
N ASP A 175 -12.00 -7.54 -7.07
CA ASP A 175 -11.68 -8.20 -8.33
C ASP A 175 -11.60 -9.73 -8.21
N GLY A 176 -12.09 -10.42 -9.24
CA GLY A 176 -12.16 -11.89 -9.29
C GLY A 176 -13.15 -12.53 -8.28
N LYS A 177 -13.75 -11.73 -7.40
CA LYS A 177 -14.72 -12.18 -6.38
C LYS A 177 -16.09 -11.51 -6.48
N SER A 178 -16.22 -10.51 -7.36
CA SER A 178 -17.45 -9.79 -7.61
C SER A 178 -17.76 -9.72 -9.10
N THR A 179 -18.90 -9.13 -9.44
CA THR A 179 -19.31 -8.90 -10.82
C THR A 179 -18.38 -7.90 -11.50
N LEU A 180 -17.85 -8.26 -12.66
CA LEU A 180 -17.20 -7.33 -13.59
C LEU A 180 -18.30 -6.50 -14.27
N LEU A 181 -18.14 -5.19 -14.28
CA LEU A 181 -19.09 -4.23 -14.80
C LEU A 181 -18.65 -3.78 -16.19
N ASP A 182 -19.60 -3.78 -17.13
CA ASP A 182 -19.43 -3.21 -18.45
C ASP A 182 -19.80 -1.73 -18.40
N ASP A 183 -18.87 -0.85 -18.80
CA ASP A 183 -19.10 0.58 -18.96
C ASP A 183 -19.51 0.97 -20.39
N GLY A 184 -19.73 -0.01 -21.26
CA GLY A 184 -20.10 0.17 -22.67
C GLY A 184 -18.98 0.72 -23.55
N LYS A 185 -17.75 0.83 -23.01
CA LYS A 185 -16.55 1.29 -23.73
C LYS A 185 -15.51 0.19 -23.91
N GLY A 186 -15.70 -0.96 -23.26
CA GLY A 186 -14.78 -2.08 -23.28
C GLY A 186 -13.53 -1.82 -22.43
N PHE A 187 -12.84 -2.89 -22.06
CA PHE A 187 -11.55 -2.85 -21.37
C PHE A 187 -10.46 -3.34 -22.31
N LYS A 188 -9.24 -2.81 -22.18
CA LYS A 188 -8.10 -3.30 -22.97
C LYS A 188 -7.66 -4.64 -22.39
N GLU A 189 -7.75 -5.70 -23.19
CA GLU A 189 -7.06 -6.96 -22.89
C GLU A 189 -5.56 -6.72 -23.13
N GLU A 190 -4.73 -6.94 -22.11
CA GLU A 190 -3.27 -7.02 -22.22
C GLU A 190 -2.83 -8.46 -22.48
#